data_AF-A0A2A4VJ47-F1
#
_entry.id   AF-A0A2A4VJ47-F1
#
_cell.length_a   1.000
_cell.length_b   1.000
_cell.length_c   1.000
_cell.angle_alpha   90.00
_cell.angle_beta   90.00
_cell.angle_gamma   90.00
#
_symmetry.space_group_name_H-M   'P 1'
#
loop_
_entity.id
_entity.type
_entity.pdbx_description
1 polymer ?
#
loop_
_entity_poly.entity_id
_entity_poly.type
_entity_poly.pdbx_seq_one_letter_code
_entity_poly.pdbx_strand_id
1 'polypeptide(L)' 'MKKITLTPDQKADLEAHHDASRDGRIRDRIKAVLLRSENWSTPMIAQALRINETTCSAY' A
#
# COMPACT_ATOMS: atom_id res chain seq x y z
N MET A 1 -1.45 -14.67 -8.86
CA MET A 1 -1.37 -13.30 -8.32
C MET A 1 -2.65 -12.54 -8.69
N LYS A 2 -3.50 -12.17 -7.71
CA LYS A 2 -4.72 -11.39 -7.98
C LYS A 2 -4.28 -9.97 -8.35
N LYS A 3 -4.53 -9.53 -9.58
CA LYS A 3 -4.35 -8.13 -9.98
C LYS A 3 -5.34 -7.29 -9.19
N ILE A 4 -4.85 -6.46 -8.28
CA ILE A 4 -5.69 -5.49 -7.58
C ILE A 4 -5.81 -4.30 -8.52
N THR A 5 -6.86 -4.28 -9.33
CA THR A 5 -7.19 -3.13 -10.16
C THR A 5 -7.94 -2.14 -9.27
N LEU A 6 -7.23 -1.15 -8.74
CA LEU A 6 -7.86 -0.02 -8.06
C LEU A 6 -8.36 0.96 -9.12
N THR A 7 -9.63 1.36 -8.99
CA THR A 7 -10.17 2.48 -9.76
C THR A 7 -9.58 3.81 -9.23
N PRO A 8 -9.56 4.88 -10.05
CA PRO A 8 -9.06 6.19 -9.61
C PRO A 8 -9.77 6.70 -8.35
N ASP A 9 -11.08 6.47 -8.23
CA ASP A 9 -11.86 6.87 -7.06
C ASP A 9 -11.40 6.12 -5.80
N GLN A 10 -11.14 4.82 -5.90
CA GLN A 10 -10.59 4.04 -4.79
C GLN A 10 -9.20 4.50 -4.37
N LYS A 11 -8.38 5.00 -5.31
CA LYS A 11 -7.08 5.59 -4.97
C LYS A 11 -7.27 6.90 -4.20
N ALA A 12 -8.17 7.76 -4.64
CA ALA A 12 -8.46 9.03 -3.98
C ALA A 12 -9.00 8.82 -2.56
N ASP A 13 -9.91 7.86 -2.36
CA ASP A 13 -10.42 7.50 -1.03
C ASP A 13 -9.31 6.97 -0.12
N LEU A 14 -8.42 6.13 -0.66
CA LEU A 14 -7.26 5.62 0.08
C LEU A 14 -6.29 6.74 0.47
N GLU A 15 -6.02 7.70 -0.42
CA GLU A 15 -5.18 8.86 -0.14
C GLU A 15 -5.80 9.77 0.94
N ALA A 16 -7.12 10.00 0.87
CA ALA A 16 -7.85 10.74 1.91
C ALA A 16 -7.78 10.01 3.28
N HIS A 17 -7.93 8.68 3.29
CA HIS A 17 -7.78 7.86 4.48
C HIS A 17 -6.34 7.85 5.03
N HIS A 18 -5.34 7.90 4.15
CA HIS A 18 -3.93 8.02 4.52
C HIS A 18 -3.65 9.35 5.23
N ASP A 19 -4.18 10.44 4.70
CA ASP A 19 -3.98 11.78 5.26
C ASP A 19 -4.71 11.94 6.62
N ALA A 20 -5.93 11.40 6.72
CA ALA A 20 -6.70 11.40 7.97
C ALA A 20 -6.13 10.46 9.05
N SER A 21 -5.48 9.36 8.67
CA SER A 21 -4.91 8.40 9.60
C SER A 21 -3.66 8.95 10.29
N ARG A 22 -3.62 8.90 11.63
CA ARG A 22 -2.42 9.21 12.43
C ARG A 22 -1.56 7.98 12.73
N ASP A 23 -2.09 6.79 12.48
CA ASP A 23 -1.36 5.52 12.68
C ASP A 23 -0.45 5.24 11.49
N GLY A 24 0.86 5.16 11.75
CA GLY A 24 1.86 4.85 10.74
C GLY A 24 1.64 3.52 10.04
N ARG A 25 1.10 2.51 10.75
CA ARG A 25 0.83 1.18 10.14
C ARG A 25 -0.27 1.25 9.09
N ILE A 26 -1.31 2.05 9.34
CA ILE A 26 -2.41 2.23 8.39
C ILE A 26 -1.91 2.94 7.14
N ARG A 27 -1.07 3.98 7.31
CA ARG A 27 -0.44 4.69 6.18
C ARG A 27 0.42 3.77 5.33
N ASP A 28 1.24 2.93 5.96
CA ASP A 28 2.11 1.98 5.24
C ASP A 28 1.29 0.92 4.50
N ARG A 29 0.20 0.43 5.10
CA ARG A 29 -0.71 -0.51 4.45
C ARG A 29 -1.40 0.10 3.23
N ILE A 30 -1.86 1.34 3.33
CA ILE A 30 -2.47 2.07 2.21
C ILE A 30 -1.45 2.25 1.08
N LYS A 31 -0.22 2.69 1.41
CA LYS A 31 0.86 2.81 0.41
C LYS A 31 1.18 1.48 -0.26
N ALA A 32 1.25 0.37 0.49
CA ALA A 32 1.49 -0.95 -0.07
C ALA A 32 0.40 -1.35 -1.06
N VAL A 33 -0.87 -1.04 -0.77
CA VAL A 33 -2.00 -1.30 -1.66
C VAL A 33 -1.94 -0.43 -2.93
N LEU A 34 -1.62 0.86 -2.80
CA LEU A 34 -1.43 1.76 -3.93
C LEU A 34 -0.29 1.30 -4.84
N LEU A 35 0.88 1.00 -4.28
CA LEU A 35 2.05 0.51 -5.03
C LEU A 35 1.77 -0.85 -5.71
N ARG A 36 1.04 -1.76 -5.04
CA ARG A 36 0.65 -3.04 -5.64
C ARG A 36 -0.28 -2.83 -6.85
N SER A 37 -1.15 -1.81 -6.82
CA SER A 37 -1.99 -1.45 -7.96
C SER A 37 -1.21 -0.87 -9.14
N GLU A 38 -0.06 -0.25 -8.85
CA GLU A 38 0.91 0.23 -9.85
C GLU A 38 1.84 -0.88 -10.36
N ASN A 39 1.51 -2.15 -10.05
CA ASN A 39 2.24 -3.31 -10.52
C ASN A 39 3.64 -3.44 -9.89
N TRP A 40 3.88 -2.82 -8.74
CA TRP A 40 5.11 -3.01 -7.96
C TRP A 40 5.13 -4.39 -7.33
N SER A 41 6.31 -5.00 -7.29
CA SER A 41 6.51 -6.29 -6.63
C SER A 41 6.59 -6.13 -5.11
N THR A 42 6.14 -7.13 -4.35
CA THR A 42 6.25 -7.16 -2.88
C THR A 42 7.63 -6.77 -2.34
N PRO A 43 8.77 -7.28 -2.89
CA PRO A 43 10.09 -6.85 -2.42
C PRO A 43 10.39 -5.37 -2.73
N MET A 44 9.92 -4.82 -3.85
CA MET A 44 10.07 -3.38 -4.15
C MET A 44 9.26 -2.52 -3.17
N ILE A 45 8.06 -2.97 -2.81
CA ILE A 45 7.21 -2.28 -1.84
C ILE A 45 7.86 -2.30 -0.45
N ALA A 46 8.37 -3.46 -0.02
CA ALA A 46 9.08 -3.59 1.25
C ALA A 46 10.32 -2.68 1.32
N GLN A 47 11.10 -2.63 0.23
CA GLN A 47 12.25 -1.75 0.11
C GLN A 47 11.86 -0.25 0.15
N ALA A 48 10.81 0.14 -0.59
CA ALA A 48 10.34 1.53 -0.64
C ALA A 48 9.76 2.03 0.70
N LEU A 49 9.07 1.15 1.42
CA LEU A 49 8.53 1.44 2.75
C LEU A 49 9.60 1.27 3.85
N ARG A 50 10.77 0.71 3.52
CA ARG A 50 11.86 0.39 4.47
C ARG A 50 11.37 -0.42 5.67
N ILE A 51 10.39 -1.28 5.42
CA ILE A 51 9.81 -2.22 6.38
C ILE A 51 10.35 -3.62 6.12
N ASN A 52 10.44 -4.44 7.17
CA ASN A 52 10.84 -5.83 7.03
C ASN A 52 9.84 -6.57 6.11
N GLU A 53 10.34 -7.35 5.14
CA GLU A 53 9.51 -8.08 4.16
C GLU A 53 8.42 -8.94 4.81
N THR A 54 8.68 -9.48 6.01
CA THR A 54 7.71 -10.26 6.80
C THR A 54 6.45 -9.46 7.18
N THR A 55 6.57 -8.15 7.35
CA THR A 55 5.41 -7.28 7.61
C THR A 55 4.64 -6.98 6.33
N CYS A 56 5.31 -6.99 5.17
CA CYS A 56 4.68 -6.75 3.87
C CYS A 56 3.88 -7.97 3.36
N SER A 57 4.33 -9.19 3.67
CA SER A 57 3.62 -10.45 3.32
C SER A 57 2.31 -10.66 4.09
N ALA A 58 2.12 -9.98 5.22
CA ALA A 58 0.94 -10.10 6.07
C ALA A 58 -0.27 -9.26 5.60
N TYR A 59 -0.13 -8.46 4.54
CA TYR A 59 -1.14 -7.49 4.06
C TYR A 59 -1.82 -7.85 2.74
#